data_AF-A0A7Z9H429-F1
#
_entry.id   AF-A0A7Z9H429-F1
#
_cell.length_a   1.000
_cell.length_b   1.000
_cell.length_c   1.000
_cell.angle_alpha   90.00
_cell.angle_beta   90.00
_cell.angle_gamma   90.00
#
_symmetry.space_group_name_H-M   'P 1'
#
loop_
_entity.id
_entity.type
_entity.pdbx_description
1 polymer ?
#
loop_
_entity_poly.entity_id
_entity_poly.type
_entity_poly.pdbx_seq_one_letter_code
_entity_poly.pdbx_strand_id
1 'polypeptide(L)'
;MTPSAVRCSSGSPNWPIPSPLGGVKLALETGQESAATLEGALEALGRSDVGVNFDPANMILYGMGNPVEALVRLAPRVAQIHIKDALASEVAGEWGSEVVVGTGEVDWQA
;
A
#
# COMPACT_ATOMS: atom_id res chain seq x y z
N MET A 1 18.35 -23.85 -31.20
CA MET A 1 17.77 -24.24 -29.91
C MET A 1 17.25 -22.99 -29.23
N THR A 2 15.94 -22.80 -29.26
CA THR A 2 15.20 -21.78 -28.52
C THR A 2 14.23 -22.55 -27.61
N PRO A 3 14.12 -22.23 -26.31
CA PRO A 3 13.18 -22.95 -25.47
C PRO A 3 11.77 -22.50 -25.84
N SER A 4 10.93 -23.48 -26.22
CA SER A 4 9.51 -23.27 -26.44
C SER A 4 8.86 -22.86 -25.12
N ALA A 5 8.27 -21.67 -25.08
CA ALA A 5 7.38 -21.28 -24.00
C ALA A 5 6.21 -22.29 -23.93
N VAL A 6 5.94 -22.80 -22.74
CA VAL A 6 4.76 -23.62 -22.46
C VAL A 6 3.52 -22.74 -22.65
N ARG A 7 2.77 -22.97 -23.74
CA ARG A 7 1.39 -22.46 -23.83
C ARG A 7 0.56 -23.24 -22.83
N CYS A 8 0.10 -22.59 -21.77
CA CYS A 8 -1.06 -23.08 -21.02
C CYS A 8 -2.26 -23.11 -21.97
N SER A 9 -2.69 -24.30 -22.36
CA SER A 9 -3.92 -24.49 -23.13
C SER A 9 -5.11 -24.10 -22.25
N SER A 10 -5.73 -22.96 -22.57
CA SER A 10 -6.99 -22.50 -22.00
C SER A 10 -8.14 -23.39 -22.49
N GLY A 11 -8.27 -24.57 -21.90
CA GLY A 11 -9.49 -25.37 -21.95
C GLY A 11 -10.39 -24.95 -20.80
N SER A 12 -11.17 -23.89 -20.98
CA SER A 12 -12.21 -23.48 -20.02
C SER A 12 -13.58 -23.72 -20.65
N PRO A 13 -14.52 -24.39 -19.96
CA PRO A 13 -15.86 -24.59 -20.49
C PRO A 13 -16.59 -23.26 -20.63
N ASN A 14 -17.45 -23.19 -21.64
CA ASN A 14 -18.24 -22.03 -22.02
C ASN A 14 -19.31 -21.71 -20.94
N TRP A 15 -18.88 -21.15 -19.81
CA TRP A 15 -19.75 -20.48 -18.87
C TRP A 15 -19.87 -19.02 -19.31
N PRO A 16 -21.09 -18.42 -19.37
CA PRO A 16 -21.19 -16.98 -19.47
C PRO A 16 -20.70 -16.42 -18.14
N ILE A 17 -19.39 -16.20 -18.01
CA ILE A 17 -18.83 -15.42 -16.91
C ILE A 17 -19.38 -14.01 -17.16
N PRO A 18 -20.32 -13.51 -16.35
CA PRO A 18 -20.65 -12.11 -16.42
C PRO A 18 -19.34 -11.36 -16.20
N SER A 19 -19.03 -10.37 -17.04
CA SER A 19 -17.97 -9.39 -16.73
C SER A 19 -18.00 -9.10 -15.24
N PRO A 20 -16.87 -9.14 -14.50
CA PRO A 20 -16.94 -9.12 -13.06
C PRO A 20 -17.79 -7.93 -12.61
N LEU A 21 -18.96 -8.22 -12.05
CA LEU A 21 -19.74 -7.27 -11.28
C LEU A 21 -18.85 -6.94 -10.07
N GLY A 22 -18.06 -5.88 -10.18
CA GLY A 22 -17.04 -5.57 -9.19
C GLY A 22 -16.54 -4.14 -9.31
N GLY A 23 -17.45 -3.17 -9.16
CA GLY A 23 -17.12 -1.74 -9.09
C GLY A 23 -16.47 -1.32 -7.76
N VAL A 24 -15.70 -2.21 -7.13
CA VAL A 24 -15.05 -1.96 -5.83
C VAL A 24 -13.59 -1.61 -6.09
N LYS A 25 -13.16 -0.46 -5.57
CA LYS A 25 -11.74 -0.13 -5.46
C LYS A 25 -11.23 -0.64 -4.10
N LEU A 26 -10.16 -1.40 -4.11
CA LEU A 26 -9.48 -1.85 -2.90
C LEU A 26 -8.35 -0.90 -2.57
N ALA A 27 -8.30 -0.39 -1.35
CA ALA A 27 -7.22 0.43 -0.85
C ALA A 27 -6.49 -0.34 0.25
N LEU A 28 -5.24 -0.72 0.01
CA LEU A 28 -4.41 -1.42 0.98
C LEU A 28 -3.94 -0.43 2.07
N GLU A 29 -4.21 -0.74 3.32
CA GLU A 29 -3.73 0.04 4.47
C GLU A 29 -2.19 0.04 4.51
N THR A 30 -1.58 1.17 4.86
CA THR A 30 -0.14 1.22 5.17
C THR A 30 0.21 0.21 6.26
N GLY A 31 1.04 -0.78 5.93
CA GLY A 31 1.52 -1.81 6.85
C GLY A 31 2.98 -1.62 7.28
N GLN A 32 3.63 -2.73 7.66
CA GLN A 32 5.05 -2.78 8.08
C GLN A 32 6.02 -2.90 6.90
N GLU A 33 5.58 -2.61 5.69
CA GLU A 33 6.41 -2.59 4.50
C GLU A 33 7.02 -1.21 4.27
N SER A 34 8.19 -1.16 3.62
CA SER A 34 8.67 0.10 3.05
C SER A 34 7.77 0.56 1.90
N ALA A 35 7.72 1.86 1.63
CA ALA A 35 6.97 2.40 0.48
C ALA A 35 7.43 1.78 -0.86
N ALA A 36 8.72 1.47 -1.00
CA ALA A 36 9.27 0.78 -2.17
C ALA A 36 8.73 -0.63 -2.34
N THR A 37 8.60 -1.37 -1.23
CA THR A 37 8.05 -2.72 -1.22
C THR A 37 6.58 -2.72 -1.59
N LEU A 38 5.79 -1.78 -1.06
CA LEU A 38 4.37 -1.65 -1.40
C LEU A 38 4.17 -1.25 -2.87
N GLU A 39 4.97 -0.31 -3.38
CA GLU A 39 4.96 0.05 -4.80
C GLU A 39 5.23 -1.17 -5.68
N GLY A 40 6.30 -1.93 -5.40
CA GLY A 40 6.62 -3.16 -6.13
C GLY A 40 5.52 -4.22 -6.05
N ALA A 41 4.83 -4.34 -4.91
CA ALA A 41 3.68 -5.24 -4.78
C ALA A 41 2.50 -4.78 -5.64
N LEU A 42 2.20 -3.48 -5.67
CA LEU A 42 1.14 -2.89 -6.50
C LEU A 42 1.44 -3.00 -8.00
N GLU A 43 2.71 -2.89 -8.39
CA GLU A 43 3.19 -3.14 -9.75
C GLU A 43 3.03 -4.61 -10.13
N ALA A 44 3.46 -5.53 -9.26
CA ALA A 44 3.34 -6.97 -9.48
C ALA A 44 1.89 -7.44 -9.60
N LEU A 45 0.96 -6.81 -8.86
CA LEU A 45 -0.47 -7.05 -9.02
C LEU A 45 -1.00 -6.60 -10.39
N GLY A 46 -0.46 -5.54 -10.97
CA GLY A 46 -0.83 -5.05 -12.29
C GLY A 46 -2.29 -4.58 -12.40
N ARG A 47 -2.92 -4.21 -11.28
CA ARG A 47 -4.35 -3.86 -11.18
C ARG A 47 -4.56 -2.38 -10.87
N SER A 48 -5.37 -1.70 -11.68
CA SER A 48 -5.71 -0.29 -11.49
C SER A 48 -6.81 -0.04 -10.46
N ASP A 49 -7.57 -1.07 -10.08
CA ASP A 49 -8.61 -1.02 -9.04
C ASP A 49 -8.07 -1.32 -7.63
N VAL A 50 -6.75 -1.52 -7.50
CA VAL A 50 -6.05 -1.65 -6.22
C VAL A 50 -5.14 -0.45 -6.01
N GLY A 51 -5.24 0.19 -4.85
CA GLY A 51 -4.45 1.35 -4.44
C GLY A 51 -4.08 1.28 -2.96
N VAL A 52 -3.85 2.45 -2.35
CA VAL A 52 -3.40 2.58 -0.95
C VAL A 52 -4.42 3.41 -0.15
N ASN A 53 -4.75 2.94 1.05
CA ASN A 53 -5.29 3.77 2.13
C ASN A 53 -4.11 4.19 2.99
N PHE A 54 -3.61 5.41 2.75
CA PHE A 54 -2.34 5.83 3.32
C PHE A 54 -2.53 6.34 4.75
N ASP A 55 -1.83 5.72 5.70
CA ASP A 55 -1.76 6.15 7.09
C ASP A 55 -0.32 6.57 7.43
N PRO A 56 -0.06 7.88 7.63
CA PRO A 56 1.28 8.37 7.92
C PRO A 56 1.77 7.98 9.32
N ALA A 57 0.88 7.82 10.29
CA ALA A 57 1.26 7.40 11.63
C ALA A 57 1.70 5.94 11.66
N ASN A 58 1.13 5.06 10.83
CA ASN A 58 1.62 3.67 10.73
C ASN A 58 3.08 3.60 10.33
N MET A 59 3.54 4.46 9.41
CA MET A 59 4.96 4.53 9.04
C MET A 59 5.86 4.82 10.26
N ILE A 60 5.40 5.71 11.14
CA ILE A 60 6.12 6.09 12.37
C ILE A 60 6.04 4.98 13.42
N LEU A 61 4.84 4.45 13.66
CA LEU A 61 4.58 3.38 14.63
C LEU A 61 5.43 2.15 14.35
N TYR A 62 5.65 1.83 13.08
CA TYR A 62 6.45 0.69 12.65
C TYR A 62 7.93 1.00 12.42
N GLY A 63 8.32 2.28 12.43
CA GLY A 63 9.67 2.70 12.08
C GLY A 63 10.04 2.44 10.61
N MET A 64 9.07 2.56 9.69
CA MET A 64 9.23 2.25 8.25
C MET A 64 9.68 3.43 7.39
N GLY A 65 10.16 4.50 8.01
CA GLY A 65 10.74 5.66 7.34
C GLY A 65 9.86 6.91 7.39
N ASN A 66 10.26 7.93 6.61
CA ASN A 66 9.58 9.23 6.60
C ASN A 66 8.21 9.14 5.91
N PRO A 67 7.09 9.53 6.56
CA PRO A 67 5.77 9.45 5.96
C PRO A 67 5.56 10.34 4.74
N VAL A 68 6.17 11.53 4.70
CA VAL A 68 6.04 12.48 3.57
C VAL A 68 6.72 11.91 2.33
N GLU A 69 7.93 11.37 2.47
CA GLU A 69 8.65 10.73 1.37
C GLU A 69 7.87 9.51 0.84
N ALA A 70 7.32 8.70 1.74
CA ALA A 70 6.49 7.56 1.38
C ALA A 70 5.21 7.99 0.64
N LEU A 71 4.55 9.06 1.09
CA LEU A 71 3.37 9.61 0.44
C LEU A 71 3.69 10.12 -0.96
N VAL A 72 4.78 10.88 -1.13
CA VAL A 72 5.20 11.38 -2.46
C VAL A 72 5.41 10.23 -3.43
N ARG A 73 6.07 9.15 -2.97
CA ARG A 73 6.31 7.95 -3.79
C ARG A 73 5.01 7.25 -4.17
N LEU A 74 4.11 7.05 -3.22
CA LEU A 74 2.88 6.28 -3.41
C LEU A 74 1.72 7.12 -3.97
N ALA A 75 1.85 8.44 -4.05
CA ALA A 75 0.79 9.38 -4.42
C ALA A 75 -0.03 8.97 -5.66
N PRO A 76 0.56 8.45 -6.75
CA PRO A 76 -0.22 8.01 -7.92
C PRO A 76 -1.21 6.87 -7.64
N ARG A 77 -1.03 6.15 -6.52
CA ARG A 77 -1.82 4.97 -6.13
C ARG A 77 -2.63 5.19 -4.85
N VAL A 78 -2.53 6.34 -4.19
CA VAL A 78 -3.33 6.67 -3.01
C VAL A 78 -4.79 6.88 -3.40
N ALA A 79 -5.68 6.14 -2.75
CA ALA A 79 -7.12 6.23 -2.95
C ALA A 79 -7.84 6.84 -1.74
N GLN A 80 -7.29 6.66 -0.54
CA GLN A 80 -7.83 7.10 0.74
C GLN A 80 -6.68 7.44 1.70
N ILE A 81 -6.97 8.20 2.76
CA ILE A 81 -5.99 8.62 3.77
C ILE A 81 -6.61 8.52 5.16
N HIS A 82 -5.83 8.05 6.14
CA HIS A 82 -6.10 8.24 7.57
C HIS A 82 -5.38 9.49 8.09
N ILE A 83 -6.12 10.33 8.83
CA ILE A 83 -5.55 11.44 9.58
C ILE A 83 -5.30 10.93 11.01
N LYS A 84 -4.07 10.46 11.24
CA LYS A 84 -3.61 9.88 12.49
C LYS A 84 -2.15 10.27 12.72
N ASP A 85 -1.76 10.42 13.97
CA ASP A 85 -0.43 10.89 14.36
C ASP A 85 0.19 9.98 15.41
N ALA A 86 1.51 9.95 15.46
CA ALA A 86 2.26 9.04 16.31
C ALA A 86 3.63 9.62 16.69
N LEU A 87 4.18 9.13 17.80
CA LEU A 87 5.58 9.29 18.20
C LEU A 87 6.34 8.01 17.88
N ALA A 88 7.57 8.14 17.38
CA ALA A 88 8.42 6.99 17.09
C ALA A 88 8.89 6.30 18.38
N SER A 89 9.17 5.00 18.30
CA SER A 89 9.88 4.31 19.38
C SER A 89 11.37 4.65 19.33
N GLU A 90 11.99 4.82 20.49
CA GLU A 90 13.46 4.92 20.61
C GLU A 90 14.14 3.56 20.44
N VAL A 91 13.39 2.46 20.51
CA VAL A 91 13.89 1.09 20.40
C VAL A 91 13.46 0.49 19.06
N ALA A 92 14.44 0.18 18.21
CA ALA A 92 14.18 -0.42 16.90
C ALA A 92 13.43 -1.76 17.02
N GLY A 93 12.34 -1.90 16.27
CA GLY A 93 11.49 -3.09 16.28
C GLY A 93 10.38 -3.07 17.34
N GLU A 94 10.35 -2.07 18.22
CA GLU A 94 9.21 -1.81 19.09
C GLU A 94 8.27 -0.79 18.45
N TRP A 95 6.99 -0.88 18.82
CA TRP A 95 5.99 0.05 18.34
C TRP A 95 6.18 1.43 18.93
N GLY A 96 5.98 2.46 18.09
CA GLY A 96 5.73 3.82 18.56
C GLY A 96 4.41 3.94 19.32
N SER A 97 4.03 5.17 19.67
CA SER A 97 2.77 5.46 20.38
C SER A 97 1.87 6.35 19.55
N GLU A 98 0.61 5.97 19.39
CA GLU A 98 -0.42 6.84 18.79
C GLU A 98 -0.71 8.01 19.72
N VAL A 99 -0.87 9.20 19.16
CA VAL A 99 -1.15 10.43 19.90
C VAL A 99 -2.23 11.26 19.20
N VAL A 100 -2.65 12.35 19.85
CA VAL A 100 -3.58 13.31 19.25
C VAL A 100 -2.97 13.90 17.98
N VAL A 101 -3.77 14.06 16.94
CA VAL A 101 -3.32 14.65 15.67
C VAL A 101 -2.73 16.04 15.89
N GLY A 102 -1.53 16.26 15.35
CA GLY A 102 -0.78 17.51 15.48
C GLY A 102 0.10 17.58 16.73
N THR A 103 0.11 16.52 17.55
CA THR A 103 1.02 16.42 18.72
C THR A 103 2.10 15.35 18.54
N GLY A 104 2.12 14.65 17.41
CA GLY A 104 3.12 13.64 17.09
C GLY A 104 4.17 14.13 16.10
N GLU A 105 4.75 13.19 15.37
CA GLU A 105 5.88 13.38 14.46
C GLU A 105 5.47 13.39 12.98
N VAL A 106 4.17 13.26 12.65
CA VAL A 106 3.72 13.50 11.28
C VAL A 106 3.84 15.00 10.97
N ASP A 107 4.61 15.35 9.93
CA ASP A 107 4.68 16.73 9.44
C ASP A 107 3.44 17.07 8.59
N TRP A 108 2.42 17.60 9.25
CA TRP A 108 1.16 17.99 8.61
C TRP A 108 1.24 19.25 7.74
N GLN A 109 2.35 19.99 7.75
CA GLN A 109 2.51 21.24 6.99
C GLN A 109 3.41 21.09 5.75
N ALA A 110 4.00 19.91 5.55
CA ALA A 110 4.90 19.61 4.43
C ALA A 110 4.26 19.76 3.04
#